data_AF-A0A8J3QRQ0-F1
#
_entry.id   AF-A0A8J3QRQ0-F1
#
_cell.length_a   1.000
_cell.length_b   1.000
_cell.length_c   1.000
_cell.angle_alpha   90.00
_cell.angle_beta   90.00
_cell.angle_gamma   90.00
#
_symmetry.space_group_name_H-M   'P 1'
#
loop_
_entity.id
_entity.type
_entity.pdbx_description
1 polymer ?
#
loop_
_entity_poly.entity_id
_entity_poly.type
_entity_poly.pdbx_seq_one_letter_code
_entity_poly.pdbx_strand_id
1 'polypeptide(L)'
;MNPDDSPLLRQARLLLLLSVTAETAPDGVDAERLGICDFLAVHPLLLARLDGDPDRLSLRLAGFDDRAVGYASPAQRFVTAQLRLAGDLAELVGRGLVSVHPAGRIRYRLTPRGEDMADTFTAMYSQSYLAAARVVIRRTRRLSGRKLRAGLRQWLMVDADAPLHPAFPLVDEHVPDPLTDRHPVVPHPPKDLT
;
A
#
# COMPACT_ATOMS: atom_id res chain seq x y z
N MET A 1 -11.89 2.09 -7.83
CA MET A 1 -12.02 1.79 -6.39
C MET A 1 -10.63 1.54 -5.83
N ASN A 2 -10.18 2.32 -4.84
CA ASN A 2 -8.86 2.15 -4.25
C ASN A 2 -8.88 0.92 -3.31
N PRO A 3 -7.88 0.00 -3.36
CA PRO A 3 -7.76 -1.11 -2.42
C PRO A 3 -7.88 -0.70 -0.95
N ASP A 4 -7.44 0.51 -0.59
CA ASP A 4 -7.53 1.06 0.77
C ASP A 4 -8.98 1.32 1.24
N ASP A 5 -9.94 1.36 0.33
CA ASP A 5 -11.35 1.58 0.66
C ASP A 5 -12.10 0.29 0.98
N SER A 6 -11.58 -0.87 0.56
CA SER A 6 -12.19 -2.18 0.87
C SER A 6 -11.89 -2.61 2.31
N PRO A 7 -12.90 -2.73 3.20
CA PRO A 7 -12.69 -3.23 4.56
C PRO A 7 -12.10 -4.63 4.60
N LEU A 8 -12.51 -5.51 3.68
CA LEU A 8 -12.00 -6.88 3.59
C LEU A 8 -10.50 -6.91 3.29
N LEU A 9 -10.03 -6.07 2.37
CA LEU A 9 -8.59 -6.00 2.05
C LEU A 9 -7.80 -5.44 3.24
N ARG A 10 -8.29 -4.40 3.90
CA ARG A 10 -7.62 -3.85 5.09
C ARG A 10 -7.54 -4.88 6.22
N GLN A 11 -8.62 -5.61 6.47
CA GLN A 11 -8.66 -6.67 7.48
C GLN A 11 -7.70 -7.82 7.14
N ALA A 12 -7.65 -8.25 5.88
CA ALA A 12 -6.69 -9.25 5.41
C ALA A 12 -5.23 -8.79 5.63
N ARG A 13 -4.92 -7.52 5.31
CA ARG A 13 -3.59 -6.94 5.58
C ARG A 13 -3.25 -6.93 7.06
N LEU A 14 -4.19 -6.59 7.94
CA LEU A 14 -3.97 -6.61 9.39
C LEU A 14 -3.68 -8.03 9.89
N LEU A 15 -4.34 -9.07 9.36
CA LEU A 15 -4.02 -10.46 9.68
C LEU A 15 -2.60 -10.83 9.24
N LEU A 16 -2.22 -10.49 8.01
CA LEU A 16 -0.87 -10.70 7.48
C LEU A 16 0.21 -9.93 8.26
N LEU A 17 -0.11 -8.71 8.70
CA LEU A 17 0.82 -7.91 9.49
C LEU A 17 1.00 -8.53 10.88
N LEU A 18 -0.10 -8.96 11.51
CA LEU A 18 -0.04 -9.59 12.81
C LEU A 18 0.76 -10.91 12.76
N SER A 19 0.65 -11.71 11.69
CA SER A 19 1.45 -12.92 11.52
C SER A 19 2.95 -12.62 11.43
N VAL A 20 3.34 -11.58 10.68
CA VAL A 20 4.76 -11.12 10.64
C VAL A 20 5.22 -10.59 11.99
N THR A 21 4.35 -9.89 12.74
CA THR A 21 4.75 -9.35 14.05
C THR A 21 4.91 -10.43 15.12
N ALA A 22 4.18 -11.54 15.03
CA ALA A 22 4.25 -12.64 16.00
C ALA A 22 5.67 -13.20 16.14
N GLU A 23 6.47 -13.19 15.06
CA GLU A 23 7.89 -13.60 15.06
C GLU A 23 8.78 -12.76 15.99
N THR A 24 8.40 -11.51 16.26
CA THR A 24 9.24 -10.54 17.01
C THR A 24 8.55 -9.96 18.24
N ALA A 25 7.24 -10.14 18.36
CA ALA A 25 6.40 -9.66 19.45
C ALA A 25 5.31 -10.72 19.76
N PRO A 26 5.69 -11.86 20.37
CA PRO A 26 4.75 -12.95 20.65
C PRO A 26 3.61 -12.57 21.61
N ASP A 27 3.84 -11.54 22.44
CA ASP A 27 2.84 -10.96 23.34
C ASP A 27 1.86 -10.00 22.63
N GLY A 28 1.96 -9.88 21.31
CA GLY A 28 1.17 -8.98 20.49
C GLY A 28 1.70 -7.55 20.44
N VAL A 29 0.95 -6.72 19.70
CA VAL A 29 1.35 -5.35 19.33
C VAL A 29 0.24 -4.37 19.70
N ASP A 30 0.58 -3.16 20.13
CA ASP A 30 -0.42 -2.12 20.38
C ASP A 30 -0.98 -1.51 19.08
N ALA A 31 -2.18 -0.92 19.13
CA ALA A 31 -2.84 -0.37 17.96
C ALA A 31 -2.03 0.74 17.27
N GLU A 32 -1.33 1.58 18.05
CA GLU A 32 -0.50 2.66 17.51
C GLU A 32 0.59 2.10 16.60
N ARG A 33 1.38 1.14 17.08
CA ARG A 33 2.41 0.50 16.29
C ARG A 33 1.82 -0.27 15.11
N LEU A 34 0.72 -0.99 15.31
CA LEU A 34 0.09 -1.76 14.25
C LEU A 34 -0.33 -0.86 13.08
N GLY A 35 -1.00 0.26 13.38
CA GLY A 35 -1.43 1.19 12.33
C GLY A 35 -0.28 1.92 11.64
N ILE A 36 0.82 2.21 12.34
CA ILE A 36 2.03 2.77 11.72
C ILE A 36 2.67 1.74 10.78
N CYS A 37 2.80 0.50 11.24
CA CYS A 37 3.40 -0.57 10.45
C CYS A 37 2.54 -0.95 9.24
N ASP A 38 1.21 -1.00 9.37
CA ASP A 38 0.31 -1.25 8.23
C ASP A 38 0.44 -0.16 7.18
N PHE A 39 0.36 1.11 7.61
CA PHE A 39 0.51 2.24 6.69
C PHE A 39 1.85 2.21 5.94
N LEU A 40 2.96 1.96 6.66
CA LEU A 40 4.26 1.87 6.02
C LEU A 40 4.40 0.62 5.15
N ALA A 41 3.72 -0.49 5.45
CA ALA A 41 3.75 -1.69 4.60
C ALA A 41 2.97 -1.48 3.29
N VAL A 42 1.95 -0.62 3.29
CA VAL A 42 1.27 -0.18 2.06
C VAL A 42 2.11 0.84 1.28
N HIS A 43 2.97 1.59 1.98
CA HIS A 43 3.84 2.62 1.41
C HIS A 43 5.33 2.41 1.75
N PRO A 44 5.92 1.25 1.42
CA PRO A 44 7.23 0.88 1.95
C PRO A 44 8.36 1.73 1.37
N LEU A 45 8.13 2.39 0.23
CA LEU A 45 9.09 3.32 -0.35
C LEU A 45 9.19 4.64 0.44
N LEU A 46 8.25 4.97 1.32
CA LEU A 46 8.44 6.06 2.31
C LEU A 46 9.55 5.76 3.31
N LEU A 47 9.82 4.47 3.54
CA LEU A 47 10.87 3.99 4.43
C LEU A 47 12.20 3.80 3.69
N ALA A 48 12.16 3.38 2.41
CA ALA A 48 13.31 3.09 1.55
C ALA A 48 13.47 4.14 0.43
N ARG A 49 13.68 5.39 0.85
CA ARG A 49 13.66 6.57 -0.05
C ARG A 49 14.99 6.86 -0.73
N LEU A 50 16.10 6.59 -0.05
CA LEU A 50 17.42 6.96 -0.54
C LEU A 50 17.85 6.05 -1.68
N ASP A 51 18.49 6.62 -2.70
CA ASP A 51 19.18 5.83 -3.71
C ASP A 51 20.31 5.04 -3.04
N GLY A 52 20.37 3.74 -3.34
CA GLY A 52 21.28 2.80 -2.66
C GLY A 52 20.73 2.16 -1.39
N ASP A 53 19.49 2.47 -0.98
CA ASP A 53 18.84 1.73 0.10
C ASP A 53 18.72 0.23 -0.27
N PRO A 54 19.25 -0.69 0.56
CA PRO A 54 19.34 -2.12 0.21
C PRO A 54 17.96 -2.80 0.09
N ASP A 55 16.91 -2.23 0.69
CA ASP A 55 15.55 -2.78 0.62
C ASP A 55 14.78 -2.27 -0.60
N ARG A 56 15.24 -1.18 -1.25
CA ARG A 56 14.51 -0.52 -2.34
C ARG A 56 14.35 -1.41 -3.57
N LEU A 57 15.40 -2.13 -3.96
CA LEU A 57 15.33 -3.09 -5.08
C LEU A 57 14.34 -4.23 -4.79
N SER A 58 14.42 -4.81 -3.59
CA SER A 58 13.52 -5.89 -3.17
C SER A 58 12.05 -5.44 -3.16
N LEU A 59 11.77 -4.22 -2.70
CA LEU A 59 10.42 -3.65 -2.72
C LEU A 59 9.92 -3.40 -4.15
N ARG A 60 10.77 -2.94 -5.07
CA ARG A 60 10.41 -2.79 -6.48
C ARG A 60 10.12 -4.13 -7.14
N LEU A 61 10.92 -5.16 -6.87
CA LEU A 61 10.67 -6.53 -7.33
C LEU A 61 9.39 -7.12 -6.75
N ALA A 62 8.99 -6.71 -5.54
CA ALA A 62 7.70 -7.04 -4.96
C ALA A 62 6.53 -6.23 -5.55
N GLY A 63 6.77 -5.35 -6.54
CA GLY A 63 5.73 -4.61 -7.25
C GLY A 63 5.40 -3.23 -6.69
N PHE A 64 6.20 -2.68 -5.77
CA PHE A 64 6.01 -1.33 -5.26
C PHE A 64 6.69 -0.29 -6.17
N ASP A 65 5.99 0.79 -6.47
CA ASP A 65 6.49 1.91 -7.29
C ASP A 65 6.24 3.26 -6.62
N ASP A 66 7.13 4.23 -6.85
CA ASP A 66 7.11 5.58 -6.28
C ASP A 66 5.93 6.41 -6.83
N ARG A 67 5.37 6.02 -7.99
CA ARG A 67 4.25 6.72 -8.67
C ARG A 67 2.89 6.56 -7.98
N ALA A 68 2.71 5.56 -7.12
CA ALA A 68 1.45 5.27 -6.44
C ALA A 68 1.10 6.27 -5.31
N VAL A 69 1.91 7.32 -5.12
CA VAL A 69 1.76 8.34 -4.07
C VAL A 69 0.93 9.56 -4.54
N GLY A 70 0.58 9.65 -5.83
CA GLY A 70 0.20 10.92 -6.47
C GLY A 70 -1.17 11.56 -6.20
N TYR A 71 -2.10 10.97 -5.43
CA TYR A 71 -3.48 11.51 -5.34
C TYR A 71 -3.85 12.19 -4.00
N ALA A 72 -3.11 11.95 -2.92
CA ALA A 72 -3.32 12.59 -1.63
C ALA A 72 -2.03 12.56 -0.81
N SER A 73 -1.80 13.56 0.03
CA SER A 73 -0.57 13.61 0.83
C SER A 73 -0.47 12.36 1.71
N PRO A 74 0.72 11.76 1.87
CA PRO A 74 0.91 10.60 2.76
C PRO A 74 0.35 10.84 4.16
N ALA A 75 0.44 12.08 4.67
CA ALA A 75 -0.09 12.45 5.97
C ALA A 75 -1.62 12.32 6.06
N GLN A 76 -2.36 12.78 5.05
CA GLN A 76 -3.82 12.64 5.00
C GLN A 76 -4.22 11.16 4.95
N ARG A 77 -3.53 10.36 4.13
CA ARG A 77 -3.77 8.91 4.02
C ARG A 77 -3.54 8.20 5.35
N PHE A 78 -2.48 8.56 6.07
CA PHE A 78 -2.19 8.01 7.39
C PHE A 78 -3.32 8.32 8.38
N VAL A 79 -3.81 9.55 8.43
CA VAL A 79 -4.94 9.93 9.31
C VAL A 79 -6.19 9.12 8.97
N THR A 80 -6.55 9.00 7.69
CA THR A 80 -7.70 8.18 7.27
C THR A 80 -7.53 6.71 7.64
N ALA A 81 -6.34 6.13 7.47
CA ALA A 81 -6.05 4.76 7.85
C ALA A 81 -6.19 4.56 9.38
N GLN A 82 -5.70 5.50 10.18
CA GLN A 82 -5.82 5.46 11.64
C GLN A 82 -7.28 5.51 12.11
N LEU A 83 -8.13 6.32 11.48
CA LEU A 83 -9.55 6.39 11.81
C LEU A 83 -10.28 5.07 11.55
N ARG A 84 -9.86 4.31 10.53
CA ARG A 84 -10.48 3.03 10.15
C ARG A 84 -9.98 1.86 11.00
N LEU A 85 -8.75 1.93 11.52
CA LEU A 85 -8.08 0.84 12.24
C LEU A 85 -8.88 0.27 13.41
N ALA A 86 -9.50 1.12 14.23
CA ALA A 86 -10.26 0.67 15.38
C ALA A 86 -11.47 -0.20 14.98
N GLY A 87 -12.17 0.18 13.91
CA GLY A 87 -13.29 -0.59 13.38
C GLY A 87 -12.82 -1.91 12.76
N ASP A 88 -11.73 -1.89 11.99
CA ASP A 88 -11.18 -3.10 11.38
C ASP A 88 -10.69 -4.10 12.46
N LEU A 89 -10.06 -3.62 13.53
CA LEU A 89 -9.65 -4.46 14.67
C LEU A 89 -10.85 -5.00 15.46
N ALA A 90 -11.87 -4.18 15.71
CA ALA A 90 -13.08 -4.63 16.38
C ALA A 90 -13.78 -5.76 15.62
N GLU A 91 -13.84 -5.67 14.29
CA GLU A 91 -14.39 -6.71 13.43
C GLU A 91 -13.57 -8.01 13.52
N LEU A 92 -12.24 -7.92 13.43
CA LEU A 92 -11.36 -9.08 13.55
C LEU A 92 -11.44 -9.78 14.92
N VAL A 93 -11.60 -9.00 15.98
CA VAL A 93 -11.84 -9.50 17.34
C VAL A 93 -13.22 -10.16 17.45
N GLY A 94 -14.26 -9.52 16.93
CA GLY A 94 -15.63 -10.06 16.91
C GLY A 94 -15.74 -11.39 16.15
N ARG A 95 -14.92 -11.57 15.11
CA ARG A 95 -14.81 -12.83 14.34
C ARG A 95 -13.93 -13.89 15.01
N GLY A 96 -13.28 -13.57 16.13
CA GLY A 96 -12.37 -14.47 16.83
C GLY A 96 -11.07 -14.76 16.08
N LEU A 97 -10.65 -13.89 15.14
CA LEU A 97 -9.39 -14.01 14.40
C LEU A 97 -8.23 -13.30 15.13
N VAL A 98 -8.55 -12.32 15.95
CA VAL A 98 -7.59 -11.56 16.76
C VAL A 98 -8.03 -11.61 18.22
N SER A 99 -7.09 -11.81 19.14
CA SER A 99 -7.33 -11.70 20.57
C SER A 99 -6.72 -10.43 21.14
N VAL A 100 -7.32 -9.96 22.23
CA VAL A 100 -6.90 -8.76 22.95
C VAL A 100 -6.39 -9.15 24.33
N HIS A 101 -5.20 -8.64 24.70
CA HIS A 101 -4.60 -8.88 26.00
C HIS A 101 -4.22 -7.57 26.69
N PRO A 102 -4.58 -7.40 27.98
CA PRO A 102 -4.11 -6.27 28.76
C PRO A 102 -2.66 -6.52 29.22
N ALA A 103 -1.73 -5.66 28.81
CA ALA A 103 -0.32 -5.70 29.21
C ALA A 103 0.19 -4.28 29.52
N GLY A 104 -0.52 -3.55 30.39
CA GLY A 104 -0.37 -2.10 30.61
C GLY A 104 -0.93 -1.24 29.47
N ARG A 105 -0.90 -1.76 28.24
CA ARG A 105 -1.67 -1.31 27.08
C ARG A 105 -2.40 -2.50 26.46
N ILE A 106 -3.44 -2.20 25.70
CA ILE A 106 -4.15 -3.19 24.88
C ILE A 106 -3.18 -3.70 23.81
N ARG A 107 -2.96 -5.03 23.77
CA ARG A 107 -2.17 -5.70 22.74
C ARG A 107 -3.05 -6.63 21.91
N TYR A 108 -2.81 -6.62 20.61
CA TYR A 108 -3.49 -7.44 19.62
C TYR A 108 -2.55 -8.53 19.14
N ARG A 109 -3.05 -9.77 19.06
CA ARG A 109 -2.33 -10.91 18.46
C ARG A 109 -3.32 -11.80 17.72
N LEU A 110 -2.84 -12.63 16.79
CA LEU A 110 -3.68 -13.63 16.16
C LEU A 110 -4.14 -14.69 17.17
N THR A 111 -5.34 -15.20 16.97
CA THR A 111 -5.75 -16.50 17.53
C THR A 111 -5.23 -17.62 16.63
N PRO A 112 -5.26 -18.89 17.05
CA PRO A 112 -4.93 -20.01 16.15
C PRO A 112 -5.76 -19.97 14.85
N ARG A 113 -7.06 -19.66 14.96
CA ARG A 113 -7.93 -19.46 13.79
C ARG A 113 -7.51 -18.29 12.90
N GLY A 114 -6.98 -17.22 13.51
CA GLY A 114 -6.42 -16.08 12.80
C GLY A 114 -5.15 -16.43 12.04
N GLU A 115 -4.30 -17.27 12.62
CA GLU A 115 -3.10 -17.83 11.97
C GLU A 115 -3.50 -18.70 10.77
N ASP A 116 -4.41 -19.66 10.97
CA ASP A 116 -4.93 -20.51 9.89
C ASP A 116 -5.50 -19.66 8.74
N MET A 117 -6.27 -18.61 9.05
CA MET A 117 -6.81 -17.70 8.05
C MET A 117 -5.71 -16.92 7.33
N ALA A 118 -4.70 -16.43 8.06
CA ALA A 118 -3.58 -15.71 7.47
C ALA A 118 -2.84 -16.57 6.44
N ASP A 119 -2.66 -17.86 6.72
CA ASP A 119 -1.99 -18.82 5.84
C ASP A 119 -2.74 -19.10 4.53
N THR A 120 -4.06 -18.86 4.50
CA THR A 120 -4.84 -19.02 3.26
C THR A 120 -4.57 -17.94 2.21
N PHE A 121 -3.98 -16.80 2.61
CA PHE A 121 -3.73 -15.67 1.71
C PHE A 121 -2.48 -15.89 0.85
N THR A 122 -2.64 -16.65 -0.23
CA THR A 122 -1.56 -17.03 -1.16
C THR A 122 -1.44 -16.14 -2.40
N ALA A 123 -2.39 -15.22 -2.60
CA ALA A 123 -2.41 -14.33 -3.75
C ALA A 123 -1.15 -13.43 -3.84
N MET A 124 -0.79 -13.03 -5.06
CA MET A 124 0.40 -12.20 -5.32
C MET A 124 0.42 -10.92 -4.47
N TYR A 125 -0.72 -10.25 -4.32
CA TYR A 125 -0.84 -9.05 -3.47
C TYR A 125 -0.44 -9.32 -2.01
N SER A 126 -0.87 -10.46 -1.46
CA SER A 126 -0.53 -10.87 -0.09
C SER A 126 0.96 -11.12 0.07
N GLN A 127 1.60 -11.73 -0.94
CA GLN A 127 3.06 -11.94 -0.94
C GLN A 127 3.83 -10.62 -1.00
N SER A 128 3.41 -9.69 -1.88
CA SER A 128 3.98 -8.33 -1.94
C SER A 128 3.83 -7.60 -0.62
N TYR A 129 2.64 -7.65 -0.01
CA TYR A 129 2.40 -7.03 1.30
C TYR A 129 3.27 -7.66 2.40
N LEU A 130 3.37 -8.99 2.47
CA LEU A 130 4.23 -9.69 3.42
C LEU A 130 5.70 -9.30 3.26
N ALA A 131 6.20 -9.16 2.03
CA ALA A 131 7.55 -8.70 1.77
C ALA A 131 7.79 -7.28 2.33
N ALA A 132 6.86 -6.35 2.09
CA ALA A 132 6.92 -5.01 2.63
C ALA A 132 6.80 -4.98 4.17
N ALA A 133 5.85 -5.73 4.74
CA ALA A 133 5.65 -5.83 6.17
C ALA A 133 6.91 -6.33 6.88
N ARG A 134 7.60 -7.35 6.33
CA ARG A 134 8.87 -7.85 6.89
C ARG A 134 9.96 -6.77 6.91
N VAL A 135 10.09 -5.99 5.84
CA VAL A 135 11.03 -4.85 5.79
C VAL A 135 10.68 -3.83 6.87
N VAL A 136 9.40 -3.42 6.94
CA VAL A 136 8.92 -2.43 7.91
C VAL A 136 9.13 -2.88 9.35
N ILE A 137 8.72 -4.11 9.69
CA ILE A 137 8.90 -4.67 11.04
C ILE A 137 10.38 -4.77 11.39
N ARG A 138 11.23 -5.27 10.49
CA ARG A 138 12.68 -5.35 10.73
C ARG A 138 13.28 -3.99 11.08
N ARG A 139 12.91 -2.92 10.36
CA ARG A 139 13.43 -1.56 10.61
C ARG A 139 12.84 -0.89 11.84
N THR A 140 11.56 -1.13 12.14
CA THR A 140 10.84 -0.39 13.18
C THR A 140 10.81 -1.07 14.53
N ARG A 141 11.08 -2.39 14.62
CA ARG A 141 10.98 -3.17 15.87
C ARG A 141 11.86 -2.65 17.01
N ARG A 142 13.01 -2.04 16.70
CA ARG A 142 13.95 -1.50 17.70
C ARG A 142 13.59 -0.08 18.17
N LEU A 143 12.63 0.58 17.53
CA LEU A 143 12.24 1.94 17.87
C LEU A 143 11.28 1.92 19.07
N SER A 144 11.46 2.81 20.04
CA SER A 144 10.41 3.05 21.04
C SER A 144 9.20 3.74 20.38
N GLY A 145 8.02 3.71 21.01
CA GLY A 145 6.83 4.39 20.46
C GLY A 145 7.07 5.87 20.16
N ARG A 146 7.86 6.57 20.99
CA ARG A 146 8.27 7.97 20.75
C ARG A 146 9.15 8.10 19.50
N LYS A 147 10.17 7.22 19.35
CA LYS A 147 11.06 7.22 18.18
C LYS A 147 10.31 6.83 16.90
N LEU A 148 9.37 5.90 16.99
CA LEU A 148 8.53 5.47 15.89
C LEU A 148 7.65 6.62 15.37
N ARG A 149 6.98 7.36 16.27
CA ARG A 149 6.21 8.55 15.91
C ARG A 149 7.08 9.65 15.28
N ALA A 150 8.27 9.87 15.82
CA ALA A 150 9.21 10.85 15.27
C ALA A 150 9.66 10.46 13.85
N GLY A 151 10.04 9.19 13.65
CA GLY A 151 10.39 8.65 12.33
C GLY A 151 9.23 8.76 11.35
N LEU A 152 8.01 8.42 11.77
CA LEU A 152 6.83 8.56 10.93
C LEU A 152 6.63 9.99 10.44
N ARG A 153 6.73 11.00 11.33
CA ARG A 153 6.60 12.41 10.90
C ARG A 153 7.62 12.75 9.82
N GLN A 154 8.87 12.30 9.97
CA GLN A 154 9.91 12.51 8.98
C GLN A 154 9.60 11.81 7.65
N TRP A 155 9.06 10.58 7.69
CA TRP A 155 8.66 9.84 6.49
C TRP A 155 7.45 10.45 5.78
N LEU A 156 6.55 11.11 6.52
CA LEU A 156 5.34 11.75 5.99
C LEU A 156 5.57 13.17 5.43
N MET A 157 6.67 13.83 5.78
CA MET A 157 7.01 15.21 5.34
C MET A 157 7.49 15.29 3.87
N VAL A 158 7.02 14.39 3.01
CA VAL A 158 7.24 14.50 1.56
C VAL A 158 6.23 15.53 1.06
N ASP A 159 6.70 16.71 0.64
CA ASP A 159 6.07 17.68 -0.29
C ASP A 159 6.30 19.14 0.11
N ALA A 160 7.54 19.63 -0.02
CA ALA A 160 7.76 21.08 -0.16
C ALA A 160 8.79 21.43 -1.24
N ASP A 161 9.84 20.61 -1.43
CA ASP A 161 10.99 21.01 -2.27
C ASP A 161 11.55 19.91 -3.19
N ALA A 162 10.84 18.80 -3.41
CA ALA A 162 11.31 17.80 -4.37
C ALA A 162 10.97 18.25 -5.80
N PRO A 163 11.95 18.59 -6.67
CA PRO A 163 11.65 18.86 -8.08
C PRO A 163 11.03 17.60 -8.69
N LEU A 164 9.93 17.79 -9.41
CA LEU A 164 9.36 16.76 -10.28
C LEU A 164 10.49 16.27 -11.19
N HIS A 165 10.94 15.03 -10.99
CA HIS A 165 12.05 14.48 -11.73
C HIS A 165 11.68 14.44 -13.23
N PRO A 166 12.40 15.13 -14.14
CA PRO A 166 11.97 15.33 -15.53
C PRO A 166 12.23 14.12 -16.44
N ALA A 167 12.20 12.88 -15.92
CA ALA A 167 12.67 11.70 -16.67
C ALA A 167 11.58 10.95 -17.45
N PHE A 168 10.36 11.45 -17.54
CA PHE A 168 9.36 10.92 -18.47
C PHE A 168 8.52 12.06 -19.02
N PRO A 169 8.52 12.31 -20.35
CA PRO A 169 7.53 13.20 -20.94
C PRO A 169 6.16 12.60 -20.63
N LEU A 170 5.25 13.45 -20.14
CA LEU A 170 3.83 13.21 -20.27
C LEU A 170 3.62 12.85 -21.74
N VAL A 171 3.24 11.60 -22.00
CA VAL A 171 2.75 11.25 -23.33
C VAL A 171 1.49 12.08 -23.46
N ASP A 172 1.57 13.11 -24.29
CA ASP A 172 0.43 13.84 -24.78
C ASP A 172 -0.37 12.81 -25.57
N GLU A 173 -1.38 12.20 -24.94
CA GLU A 173 -2.36 11.36 -25.63
C GLU A 173 -3.22 12.25 -26.52
N HIS A 174 -2.62 12.75 -27.60
CA HIS A 174 -3.37 13.02 -28.81
C HIS A 174 -3.71 11.65 -29.38
N VAL A 175 -4.83 11.09 -28.94
CA VAL A 175 -5.47 9.95 -29.59
C VAL A 175 -5.87 10.42 -31.00
N PRO A 176 -5.23 9.93 -32.09
CA PRO A 176 -5.79 10.18 -33.41
C PRO A 176 -7.11 9.42 -33.50
N ASP A 177 -8.19 10.16 -33.78
CA ASP A 177 -9.54 9.63 -33.96
C ASP A 177 -9.53 8.58 -35.09
N PRO A 178 -9.87 7.30 -34.82
CA PRO A 178 -9.77 6.22 -35.82
C PRO A 178 -10.96 6.19 -36.81
N LEU A 179 -11.62 7.32 -37.09
CA LEU A 179 -12.86 7.37 -37.88
C LEU A 179 -12.85 8.34 -39.07
N THR A 180 -11.69 8.68 -39.61
CA THR A 180 -11.59 9.40 -40.89
C THR A 180 -10.81 8.61 -41.93
N ASP A 181 -11.27 7.38 -42.20
CA ASP A 181 -11.09 6.79 -43.53
C ASP A 181 -12.39 6.13 -44.00
N ARG A 182 -13.20 6.92 -44.71
CA ARG A 182 -14.28 6.43 -45.56
C ARG A 182 -14.23 7.19 -46.87
N HIS A 183 -13.35 6.76 -47.76
CA HIS A 183 -13.67 6.80 -49.18
C HIS A 183 -14.84 5.85 -49.47
N PRO A 184 -15.82 6.27 -50.27
CA PRO A 184 -16.45 5.38 -51.22
C PRO A 184 -16.07 5.78 -52.65
N VAL A 185 -15.48 4.81 -53.35
CA VAL A 185 -15.28 4.77 -54.80
C VAL A 185 -16.59 4.35 -55.45
N VAL A 186 -17.07 5.07 -56.47
CA VAL A 186 -17.75 4.49 -57.65
C VAL A 186 -17.68 5.47 -58.85
N PRO A 187 -17.89 5.05 -60.12
CA PRO A 187 -16.94 5.25 -61.21
C PRO A 187 -17.47 6.16 -62.36
N HIS A 188 -16.57 6.49 -63.29
CA HIS A 188 -16.79 7.26 -64.52
C HIS A 188 -17.86 6.67 -65.49
N PRO A 189 -18.34 7.51 -66.42
CA PRO A 189 -17.95 7.25 -67.81
C PRO A 189 -17.52 8.51 -68.59
N PRO A 190 -16.86 8.36 -69.75
CA PRO A 190 -16.19 9.45 -70.48
C PRO A 190 -17.00 10.01 -71.66
N LYS A 191 -16.62 11.25 -72.04
CA LYS A 191 -16.46 11.82 -73.40
C LYS A 191 -17.67 11.80 -74.38
N ASP A 192 -18.18 12.97 -74.79
CA ASP A 192 -17.70 13.75 -75.96
C ASP A 192 -18.67 14.89 -76.38
N LEU A 193 -18.07 15.94 -76.98
CA LEU A 193 -18.58 16.87 -78.01
C LEU A 193 -19.82 17.74 -77.73
N THR A 194 -19.64 19.06 -77.55
CA THR A 194 -19.75 20.07 -78.62
C THR A 194 -19.13 21.39 -78.19
#